data_AF-A0A2G5TRS6-F1
#
_entry.id   AF-A0A2G5TRS6-F1
#
_cell.length_a   1.000
_cell.length_b   1.000
_cell.length_c   1.000
_cell.angle_alpha   90.00
_cell.angle_beta   90.00
_cell.angle_gamma   90.00
#
_symmetry.space_group_name_H-M   'P 1'
#
loop_
_entity.id
_entity.type
_entity.pdbx_description
1 polymer ?
#
loop_
_entity_poly.entity_id
_entity_poly.type
_entity_poly.pdbx_seq_one_letter_code
_entity_poly.pdbx_strand_id
1 'polypeptide(L)'
;MKMLKIPESPCHVCGSESNGMYHYGAQVCRACAAFFRRALTSPYPKKCRMNQKCDFLTKNGYFKCKFCRLKKCYDVGMSSENFQLNRDVHNTAYRIPETVGTFLSRSNLIIFSAQNSDSVKSVINLENLIEKAMEIMKQGPESPIFIKNSLEKLSFSLGPILKTNQNINSPNYGRIYGMDQSMAQIEHEILTVTKWLTHFDVFLELAPKLQIQIFQACWNLWWKLERLATTAMEIRRNEIMKKMKRNSLLYKFDKTRIDVSWLTRYTLEELKFFLDLPTEFYLDDLTIEMLDLDPSDIELSFMLSQLCFHYVGKRFQGEILKIAEKFQEILANDLHDYYVNEMSNPYYMKRLAKMMRINNMIQLEAYKNRSRTELAYVFDIFNVEISHPEIFRDY
;
A
#
# COMPACT_ATOMS: atom_id res chain seq x y z
N MET A 1 2.56 70.09 -10.98
CA MET A 1 2.05 69.44 -9.75
C MET A 1 3.23 68.99 -8.91
N LYS A 2 3.45 69.60 -7.73
CA LYS A 2 4.43 69.09 -6.76
C LYS A 2 3.88 67.77 -6.19
N MET A 3 4.62 66.67 -6.33
CA MET A 3 4.29 65.43 -5.62
C MET A 3 4.44 65.66 -4.12
N LEU A 4 3.35 65.55 -3.37
CA LEU A 4 3.39 65.55 -1.90
C LEU A 4 4.21 64.32 -1.47
N LYS A 5 5.41 64.54 -0.93
CA LYS A 5 6.16 63.50 -0.22
C LYS A 5 5.35 63.10 1.01
N ILE A 6 4.83 61.86 1.00
CA ILE A 6 4.18 61.26 2.18
C ILE A 6 5.28 61.10 3.24
N PRO A 7 5.07 61.54 4.50
CA PRO A 7 6.10 61.43 5.52
C PRO A 7 6.47 59.95 5.74
N GLU A 8 7.72 59.62 5.44
CA GLU A 8 8.33 58.32 5.74
C GLU A 8 8.30 58.15 7.26
N SER A 9 7.60 57.11 7.70
CA SER A 9 7.48 56.83 9.13
C SER A 9 7.71 55.34 9.37
N PRO A 10 8.49 54.99 10.40
CA PRO A 10 8.89 53.60 10.61
C PRO A 10 7.69 52.75 11.03
N CYS A 11 7.69 51.50 10.58
CA CYS A 11 6.70 50.50 11.00
C CYS A 11 6.81 50.22 12.50
N HIS A 12 5.72 50.39 13.25
CA HIS A 12 5.73 50.21 14.71
C HIS A 12 6.04 48.76 15.16
N VAL A 13 5.89 47.77 14.27
CA VAL A 13 6.24 46.37 14.55
C VAL A 13 7.73 46.08 14.28
N CYS A 14 8.26 46.47 13.13
CA CYS A 14 9.56 46.00 12.64
C CYS A 14 10.60 47.09 12.37
N GLY A 15 10.24 48.36 12.53
CA GLY A 15 11.12 49.52 12.31
C GLY A 15 11.41 49.84 10.83
N SER A 16 11.11 48.95 9.88
CA SER A 16 11.33 49.23 8.45
C SER A 16 10.52 50.42 7.95
N GLU A 17 11.07 51.13 6.96
CA GLU A 17 10.42 52.25 6.28
C GLU A 17 9.02 51.84 5.80
N SER A 18 8.07 52.70 6.11
CA SER A 18 6.69 52.52 5.70
C SER A 18 6.10 53.86 5.28
N ASN A 19 5.12 53.80 4.39
CA ASN A 19 4.46 54.99 3.85
C ASN A 19 3.47 55.61 4.87
N GLY A 20 3.67 55.40 6.18
CA GLY A 20 2.79 55.89 7.25
C GLY A 20 1.36 55.35 7.21
N MET A 21 1.12 54.24 6.52
CA MET A 21 -0.23 53.70 6.33
C MET A 21 -0.68 52.85 7.52
N TYR A 22 -1.92 53.04 7.94
CA TYR A 22 -2.54 52.23 9.00
C TYR A 22 -3.09 50.93 8.41
N HIS A 23 -2.74 49.81 9.02
CA HIS A 23 -3.31 48.50 8.73
C HIS A 23 -3.77 47.84 10.01
N TYR A 24 -5.02 47.37 10.01
CA TYR A 24 -5.62 46.67 11.15
C TYR A 24 -5.58 47.49 12.47
N GLY A 25 -5.60 48.82 12.39
CA GLY A 25 -5.60 49.71 13.57
C GLY A 25 -4.23 50.27 13.97
N ALA A 26 -3.13 49.83 13.36
CA ALA A 26 -1.79 50.33 13.70
C ALA A 26 -0.99 50.76 12.45
N GLN A 27 -0.07 51.71 12.63
CA GLN A 27 0.85 52.14 11.56
C GLN A 27 1.96 51.10 11.34
N VAL A 28 1.82 50.32 10.27
CA VAL A 28 2.73 49.19 9.98
C VAL A 28 3.03 49.06 8.50
N CYS A 29 4.17 48.45 8.16
CA CYS A 29 4.49 48.13 6.78
C CYS A 29 3.59 47.01 6.23
N ARG A 30 3.44 46.96 4.90
CA ARG A 30 2.64 45.93 4.19
C ARG A 30 3.04 44.50 4.56
N ALA A 31 4.32 44.25 4.82
CA ALA A 31 4.81 42.95 5.21
C ALA A 31 4.30 42.51 6.60
N CYS A 32 4.23 43.43 7.57
CA CYS A 32 3.68 43.15 8.90
C CYS A 32 2.15 43.00 8.85
N ALA A 33 1.47 43.81 8.04
CA ALA A 33 0.04 43.65 7.76
C ALA A 33 -0.29 42.26 7.17
N ALA A 34 0.44 41.82 6.15
CA ALA A 34 0.26 40.51 5.53
C ALA A 34 0.66 39.35 6.46
N PHE A 35 1.66 39.55 7.32
CA PHE A 35 2.02 38.58 8.36
C PHE A 35 0.88 38.41 9.37
N PHE A 36 0.34 39.50 9.92
CA PHE A 36 -0.73 39.48 10.91
C PHE A 36 -1.96 38.73 10.39
N ARG A 37 -2.40 39.04 9.17
CA ARG A 37 -3.51 38.34 8.50
C ARG A 37 -3.28 36.82 8.39
N ARG A 38 -2.12 36.40 7.88
CA ARG A 38 -1.78 34.97 7.72
C ARG A 38 -1.59 34.24 9.04
N ALA A 39 -1.10 34.93 10.07
CA ALA A 39 -0.89 34.34 11.37
C ALA A 39 -2.22 34.01 12.06
N LEU A 40 -3.24 34.84 11.87
CA LEU A 40 -4.59 34.67 12.39
C LEU A 40 -5.41 33.60 11.65
N THR A 41 -5.27 33.48 10.33
CA THR A 41 -6.01 32.47 9.54
C THR A 41 -5.34 31.10 9.49
N SER A 42 -4.17 30.93 10.12
CA SER A 42 -3.42 29.67 10.06
C SER A 42 -3.94 28.68 11.13
N PRO A 43 -4.27 27.43 10.76
CA PRO A 43 -4.72 26.42 11.72
C PRO A 43 -3.61 25.94 12.67
N TYR A 44 -2.36 26.35 12.43
CA TYR A 44 -1.21 25.93 13.22
C TYR A 44 -0.80 27.01 14.24
N PRO A 45 -0.87 26.74 15.55
CA PRO A 45 -0.48 27.69 16.58
C PRO A 45 1.01 28.03 16.49
N LYS A 46 1.35 29.31 16.63
CA LYS A 46 2.76 29.75 16.63
C LYS A 46 3.32 29.55 18.03
N LYS A 47 4.21 28.58 18.25
CA LYS A 47 4.90 28.39 19.54
C LYS A 47 6.24 29.13 19.57
N CYS A 48 6.55 29.78 20.69
CA CYS A 48 7.88 30.33 20.93
C CYS A 48 8.81 29.24 21.48
N ARG A 49 10.08 29.25 21.08
CA ARG A 49 11.12 28.33 21.58
C ARG A 49 12.03 28.93 22.67
N MET A 50 11.89 30.24 22.96
CA MET A 50 12.77 31.01 23.84
C MET A 50 11.95 31.88 24.81
N ASN A 51 11.04 31.26 25.57
CA ASN A 51 10.26 31.88 26.67
C ASN A 51 9.60 33.24 26.36
N GLN A 52 9.08 33.43 25.15
CA GLN A 52 8.31 34.62 24.75
C GLN A 52 9.04 35.98 24.86
N LYS A 53 10.37 35.97 24.98
CA LYS A 53 11.23 37.17 25.08
C LYS A 53 12.25 37.23 23.93
N CYS A 54 11.83 36.88 22.72
CA CYS A 54 12.72 36.98 21.56
C CYS A 54 12.87 38.45 21.14
N ASP A 55 13.94 39.11 21.57
CA ASP A 55 14.22 40.52 21.24
C ASP A 55 14.87 40.73 19.85
N PHE A 56 14.92 39.69 19.02
CA PHE A 56 15.60 39.75 17.72
C PHE A 56 14.75 40.47 16.66
N LEU A 57 14.73 41.79 16.72
CA LEU A 57 14.65 42.63 15.53
C LEU A 57 16.04 42.62 14.89
N THR A 58 16.27 41.80 13.86
CA THR A 58 17.49 41.99 13.05
C THR A 58 17.38 43.38 12.41
N LYS A 59 18.48 44.13 12.31
CA LYS A 59 18.56 45.53 11.78
C LYS A 59 17.93 45.77 10.38
N ASN A 60 17.31 44.76 9.76
CA ASN A 60 16.66 44.80 8.45
C ASN A 60 15.19 44.29 8.48
N GLY A 61 14.46 44.42 9.60
CA GLY A 61 13.01 44.12 9.66
C GLY A 61 12.63 42.63 9.65
N TYR A 62 13.59 41.73 9.93
CA TYR A 62 13.36 40.28 9.98
C TYR A 62 13.11 39.78 11.41
N PHE A 63 12.06 38.98 11.59
CA PHE A 63 11.72 38.32 12.85
C PHE A 63 11.97 36.81 12.76
N LYS A 64 12.88 36.29 13.59
CA LYS A 64 13.13 34.83 13.69
C LYS A 64 11.96 34.08 14.35
N CYS A 65 11.22 34.71 15.25
CA CYS A 65 10.12 34.08 15.99
C CYS A 65 8.75 34.60 15.55
N LYS A 66 7.93 33.73 14.94
CA LYS A 66 6.56 34.06 14.51
C LYS A 66 5.64 34.40 15.70
N PHE A 67 5.79 33.72 16.84
CA PHE A 67 4.98 34.00 18.03
C PHE A 67 5.25 35.41 18.57
N CYS A 68 6.51 35.76 18.81
CA CYS A 68 6.88 37.08 19.36
C CYS A 68 6.54 38.21 18.38
N ARG A 69 6.65 37.97 17.07
CA ARG A 69 6.19 38.94 16.05
C ARG A 69 4.68 39.17 16.13
N LEU A 70 3.89 38.10 16.27
CA LEU A 70 2.43 38.21 16.40
C LEU A 70 2.04 38.92 17.70
N LYS A 71 2.70 38.61 18.81
CA LYS A 71 2.54 39.34 20.08
C LYS A 71 2.79 40.84 19.89
N LYS A 72 3.91 41.22 19.26
CA LYS A 72 4.25 42.61 18.97
C LYS A 72 3.20 43.31 18.08
N CYS A 73 2.57 42.59 17.14
CA CYS A 73 1.46 43.13 16.35
C CYS A 73 0.28 43.55 17.24
N TYR A 74 -0.10 42.72 18.22
CA TYR A 74 -1.14 43.09 19.18
C TYR A 74 -0.71 44.24 20.09
N ASP A 75 0.54 44.22 20.57
CA ASP A 75 1.07 45.26 21.47
C ASP A 75 1.04 46.67 20.83
N VAL A 76 1.16 46.77 19.51
CA VAL A 76 1.05 48.06 18.77
C VAL A 76 -0.37 48.42 18.37
N GLY A 77 -1.37 47.63 18.79
CA GLY A 77 -2.79 47.91 18.56
C GLY A 77 -3.39 47.29 17.30
N MET A 78 -2.76 46.26 16.70
CA MET A 78 -3.41 45.56 15.57
C MET A 78 -4.56 44.68 16.06
N SER A 79 -5.76 44.87 15.50
CA SER A 79 -6.98 44.11 15.84
C SER A 79 -7.53 43.34 14.65
N SER A 80 -8.15 42.19 14.92
CA SER A 80 -8.83 41.37 13.92
C SER A 80 -10.26 41.81 13.60
N GLU A 81 -10.81 42.78 14.33
CA GLU A 81 -12.18 43.26 14.17
C GLU A 81 -12.47 43.79 12.75
N ASN A 82 -11.44 44.31 12.07
CA ASN A 82 -11.55 44.85 10.71
C ASN A 82 -11.15 43.85 9.61
N PHE A 83 -11.19 42.53 9.89
CA PHE A 83 -10.89 41.52 8.86
C PHE A 83 -12.05 41.41 7.88
N GLN A 84 -11.83 41.90 6.67
CA GLN A 84 -12.61 41.49 5.51
C GLN A 84 -12.13 40.10 5.08
N LEU A 85 -12.83 39.05 5.51
CA LEU A 85 -12.51 37.65 5.19
C LEU A 85 -12.85 37.30 3.73
N ASN A 86 -13.82 38.00 3.14
CA ASN A 86 -14.25 37.83 1.76
C ASN A 86 -14.07 39.15 1.02
N ARG A 87 -12.86 39.41 0.51
CA ARG A 87 -12.80 40.29 -0.67
C ARG A 87 -13.29 39.46 -1.83
N ASP A 88 -14.20 40.03 -2.62
CA ASP A 88 -14.58 39.47 -3.90
C ASP A 88 -13.32 38.99 -4.62
N VAL A 89 -13.36 37.73 -5.07
CA VAL A 89 -12.35 37.19 -5.96
C VAL A 89 -12.23 38.23 -7.06
N HIS A 90 -11.07 38.88 -7.18
CA HIS A 90 -10.86 39.81 -8.27
C HIS A 90 -11.19 39.00 -9.52
N ASN A 91 -12.21 39.41 -10.27
CA ASN A 91 -12.69 38.72 -11.47
C ASN A 91 -11.66 38.92 -12.59
N THR A 92 -10.37 38.72 -12.30
CA THR A 92 -9.45 38.19 -13.28
C THR A 92 -10.04 36.84 -13.61
N ALA A 93 -10.68 36.74 -14.78
CA ALA A 93 -11.05 35.49 -15.38
C ALA A 93 -9.81 34.60 -15.34
N TYR A 94 -9.69 33.79 -14.28
CA TYR A 94 -8.79 32.67 -14.26
C TYR A 94 -9.39 31.73 -15.30
N ARG A 95 -9.00 31.92 -16.56
CA ARG A 95 -8.93 30.78 -17.47
C ARG A 95 -7.92 29.87 -16.82
N ILE A 96 -8.42 29.00 -15.94
CA ILE A 96 -7.70 27.81 -15.52
C ILE A 96 -7.23 27.22 -16.85
N PRO A 97 -5.91 27.09 -17.08
CA PRO A 97 -5.42 26.50 -18.32
C PRO A 97 -6.17 25.20 -18.51
N GLU A 98 -6.82 25.04 -19.66
CA GLU A 98 -7.50 23.78 -19.97
C GLU A 98 -6.48 22.68 -19.75
N THR A 99 -6.82 21.71 -18.89
CA THR A 99 -5.98 20.53 -18.77
C THR A 99 -5.89 19.90 -20.15
N VAL A 100 -4.79 19.21 -20.45
CA VAL A 100 -4.63 18.51 -21.74
C VAL A 100 -5.87 17.66 -22.06
N GLY A 101 -6.49 17.05 -21.03
CA GLY A 101 -7.72 16.30 -21.19
C GLY A 101 -8.94 17.15 -21.56
N THR A 102 -9.10 18.33 -20.96
CA THR A 102 -10.17 19.28 -21.33
C THR A 102 -9.99 19.82 -22.75
N PHE A 103 -8.76 20.19 -23.12
CA PHE A 103 -8.43 20.69 -24.46
C PHE A 103 -8.70 19.63 -25.56
N LEU A 104 -8.38 18.37 -25.27
CA LEU A 104 -8.63 17.25 -26.19
C LEU A 104 -10.05 16.69 -26.10
N SER A 105 -10.93 17.25 -25.26
CA SER A 105 -12.25 16.70 -24.92
C SER A 105 -12.20 15.23 -24.49
N ARG A 106 -11.08 14.80 -23.90
CA ARG A 106 -10.83 13.45 -23.38
C ARG A 106 -10.46 13.56 -21.91
N SER A 107 -11.39 13.21 -21.03
CA SER A 107 -11.12 13.23 -19.60
C SER A 107 -9.96 12.29 -19.25
N ASN A 108 -9.08 12.72 -18.35
CA ASN A 108 -8.04 11.84 -17.78
C ASN A 108 -8.61 10.85 -16.74
N LEU A 109 -9.91 10.96 -16.45
CA LEU A 109 -10.61 10.10 -15.51
C LEU A 109 -11.30 8.98 -16.30
N ILE A 110 -10.87 7.74 -16.04
CA ILE A 110 -11.32 6.48 -16.66
C ILE A 110 -12.85 6.36 -16.78
N ILE A 111 -13.58 6.89 -15.79
CA ILE A 111 -15.05 6.86 -15.72
C ILE A 111 -15.70 7.60 -16.90
N PHE A 112 -15.04 8.60 -17.46
CA PHE A 112 -15.55 9.38 -18.60
C PHE A 112 -15.04 8.87 -19.96
N SER A 113 -14.20 7.84 -19.95
CA SER A 113 -13.67 7.19 -21.16
C SER A 113 -14.39 5.90 -21.52
N ALA A 114 -15.21 5.35 -20.61
CA ALA A 114 -16.04 4.19 -20.89
C ALA A 114 -17.11 4.54 -21.93
N GLN A 115 -17.16 3.76 -23.01
CA GLN A 115 -18.30 3.80 -23.93
C GLN A 115 -19.52 3.22 -23.20
N ASN A 116 -20.60 4.00 -23.10
CA ASN A 116 -21.90 3.52 -22.65
C ASN A 116 -22.37 2.40 -23.60
N SER A 117 -22.16 1.15 -23.19
CA SER A 117 -22.82 0.00 -23.80
C SER A 117 -23.36 -0.91 -22.72
N ASP A 118 -24.63 -1.27 -22.86
CA ASP A 118 -25.34 -2.31 -22.11
C ASP A 118 -24.75 -3.68 -22.50
N SER A 119 -23.51 -3.94 -22.11
CA SER A 119 -22.84 -5.22 -22.41
C SER A 119 -23.09 -6.20 -21.28
N VAL A 120 -23.55 -7.39 -21.64
CA VAL A 120 -23.66 -8.56 -20.76
C VAL A 120 -22.28 -8.86 -20.15
N LYS A 121 -22.19 -8.90 -18.82
CA LYS A 121 -20.97 -9.30 -18.10
C LYS A 121 -20.74 -10.79 -18.34
N SER A 122 -19.51 -11.17 -18.69
CA SER A 122 -19.14 -12.59 -18.78
C SER A 122 -19.04 -13.18 -17.37
N VAL A 123 -19.47 -14.42 -17.17
CA VAL A 123 -19.43 -15.07 -15.86
C VAL A 123 -18.28 -16.07 -15.80
N ILE A 124 -17.38 -15.89 -14.83
CA ILE A 124 -16.35 -16.87 -14.49
C ILE A 124 -16.85 -17.76 -13.37
N ASN A 125 -17.08 -19.03 -13.69
CA ASN A 125 -17.52 -20.01 -12.70
C ASN A 125 -16.31 -20.72 -12.06
N LEU A 126 -16.17 -20.59 -10.74
CA LEU A 126 -15.15 -21.26 -9.92
C LEU A 126 -15.64 -22.51 -9.19
N GLU A 127 -16.88 -22.95 -9.40
CA GLU A 127 -17.49 -24.05 -8.65
C GLU A 127 -16.65 -25.34 -8.72
N ASN A 128 -16.23 -25.75 -9.93
CA ASN A 128 -15.34 -26.91 -10.13
C ASN A 128 -14.00 -26.74 -9.40
N LEU A 129 -13.43 -25.53 -9.37
CA LEU A 129 -12.17 -25.28 -8.66
C LEU A 129 -12.33 -25.45 -7.15
N ILE A 130 -13.45 -24.98 -6.59
CA ILE A 130 -13.75 -25.10 -5.17
C ILE A 130 -14.05 -26.56 -4.82
N GLU A 131 -14.77 -27.28 -5.66
CA GLU A 131 -15.01 -28.72 -5.49
C GLU A 131 -13.68 -29.49 -5.45
N LYS A 132 -12.77 -29.25 -6.41
CA LYS A 132 -11.42 -29.84 -6.40
C LYS A 132 -10.65 -29.51 -5.11
N ALA A 133 -10.68 -28.25 -4.67
CA ALA A 133 -10.01 -27.86 -3.43
C ALA A 133 -10.60 -28.57 -2.21
N MET A 134 -11.92 -28.71 -2.15
CA MET A 134 -12.62 -29.45 -1.09
C MET A 134 -12.27 -30.95 -1.12
N GLU A 135 -12.17 -31.56 -2.30
CA GLU A 135 -11.75 -32.95 -2.44
C GLU A 135 -10.33 -33.17 -1.93
N ILE A 136 -9.39 -32.29 -2.27
CA ILE A 136 -8.01 -32.34 -1.77
C ILE A 136 -7.99 -32.24 -0.23
N MET A 137 -8.75 -31.31 0.35
CA MET A 137 -8.84 -31.16 1.81
C MET A 137 -9.43 -32.41 2.48
N LYS A 138 -10.40 -33.09 1.84
CA LYS A 138 -10.98 -34.35 2.34
C LYS A 138 -10.00 -35.53 2.25
N GLN A 139 -9.22 -35.60 1.17
CA GLN A 139 -8.23 -36.66 0.96
C GLN A 139 -7.01 -36.51 1.88
N GLY A 140 -6.67 -35.28 2.26
CA GLY A 140 -5.52 -34.98 3.10
C GLY A 140 -4.21 -34.91 2.30
N PRO A 141 -3.04 -35.03 2.95
CA PRO A 141 -1.75 -34.95 2.28
C PRO A 141 -1.49 -36.15 1.38
N GLU A 142 -0.87 -35.93 0.21
CA GLU A 142 -0.55 -36.96 -0.80
C GLU A 142 0.42 -38.03 -0.27
N SER A 143 1.16 -37.74 0.79
CA SER A 143 2.06 -38.69 1.46
C SER A 143 2.06 -38.44 2.96
N PRO A 144 1.97 -39.48 3.81
CA PRO A 144 1.99 -39.31 5.25
C PRO A 144 3.38 -38.85 5.71
N ILE A 145 3.44 -37.66 6.32
CA ILE A 145 4.67 -37.09 6.85
C ILE A 145 4.72 -37.32 8.37
N PHE A 146 5.63 -38.20 8.80
CA PHE A 146 5.87 -38.49 10.22
C PHE A 146 6.93 -37.54 10.80
N ILE A 147 6.57 -36.27 10.90
CA ILE A 147 7.38 -35.24 11.56
C ILE A 147 6.68 -34.84 12.87
N LYS A 148 7.47 -34.48 13.90
CA LYS A 148 6.94 -34.20 15.24
C LYS A 148 6.15 -32.90 15.31
N ASN A 149 6.64 -31.83 14.68
CA ASN A 149 6.10 -30.48 14.84
C ASN A 149 5.30 -30.05 13.60
N SER A 150 4.29 -29.21 13.81
CA SER A 150 3.39 -28.76 12.73
C SER A 150 4.12 -27.84 11.75
N LEU A 151 4.97 -26.96 12.28
CA LEU A 151 5.75 -26.03 11.47
C LEU A 151 6.76 -26.74 10.55
N GLU A 152 7.42 -27.79 11.04
CA GLU A 152 8.36 -28.58 10.24
C GLU A 152 7.63 -29.34 9.11
N LYS A 153 6.42 -29.87 9.37
CA LYS A 153 5.58 -30.49 8.32
C LYS A 153 5.29 -29.49 7.20
N LEU A 154 4.89 -28.26 7.57
CA LEU A 154 4.63 -27.17 6.61
C LEU A 154 5.90 -26.73 5.88
N SER A 155 7.05 -26.71 6.56
CA SER A 155 8.36 -26.45 5.94
C SER A 155 8.74 -27.52 4.92
N PHE A 156 8.51 -28.79 5.22
CA PHE A 156 8.84 -29.89 4.32
C PHE A 156 8.02 -29.83 3.04
N SER A 157 6.72 -29.52 3.12
CA SER A 157 5.85 -29.39 1.95
C SER A 157 6.12 -28.12 1.14
N LEU A 158 6.68 -27.07 1.75
CA LEU A 158 7.04 -25.83 1.07
C LEU A 158 8.24 -26.00 0.12
N GLY A 159 9.25 -26.79 0.49
CA GLY A 159 10.49 -26.95 -0.27
C GLY A 159 10.29 -27.34 -1.75
N PRO A 160 9.50 -28.38 -2.08
CA PRO A 160 9.16 -28.73 -3.45
C PRO A 160 8.44 -27.62 -4.22
N ILE A 161 7.56 -26.86 -3.56
CA ILE A 161 6.81 -25.77 -4.18
C ILE A 161 7.76 -24.66 -4.64
N LEU A 162 8.67 -24.24 -3.75
CA LEU A 162 9.67 -23.22 -4.04
C LEU A 162 10.59 -23.63 -5.21
N LYS A 163 10.91 -24.92 -5.34
CA LYS A 163 11.74 -25.44 -6.45
C LYS A 163 10.99 -25.48 -7.77
N THR A 164 9.71 -25.87 -7.76
CA THR A 164 8.88 -25.93 -8.98
C THR A 164 8.64 -24.54 -9.55
N ASN A 165 8.38 -23.55 -8.69
CA ASN A 165 8.10 -22.17 -9.10
C ASN A 165 9.33 -21.41 -9.62
N GLN A 166 10.55 -21.87 -9.30
CA GLN A 166 11.80 -21.37 -9.89
C GLN A 166 11.96 -21.72 -11.38
N ASN A 167 11.22 -22.71 -11.89
CA ASN A 167 11.30 -23.14 -13.29
C ASN A 167 10.29 -22.48 -14.21
N ILE A 168 9.54 -21.47 -13.74
CA ILE A 168 8.60 -20.75 -14.60
C ILE A 168 9.38 -19.77 -15.48
N ASN A 169 9.67 -20.28 -16.68
CA ASN A 169 10.23 -19.57 -17.82
C ASN A 169 9.71 -18.14 -17.96
N SER A 170 10.58 -17.24 -18.43
CA SER A 170 10.23 -15.86 -18.83
C SER A 170 8.88 -15.81 -19.55
N PRO A 171 7.93 -14.94 -19.16
CA PRO A 171 6.60 -14.86 -19.79
C PRO A 171 6.60 -14.52 -21.29
N ASN A 172 7.78 -14.31 -21.89
CA ASN A 172 7.97 -14.02 -23.31
C ASN A 172 8.01 -15.26 -24.22
N TYR A 173 7.66 -16.47 -23.75
CA TYR A 173 7.50 -17.64 -24.63
C TYR A 173 6.18 -17.60 -25.41
N GLY A 174 6.21 -16.89 -26.54
CA GLY A 174 5.44 -17.16 -27.77
C GLY A 174 3.90 -17.05 -27.79
N ARG A 175 3.19 -17.08 -26.66
CA ARG A 175 1.72 -17.04 -26.63
C ARG A 175 1.20 -15.78 -25.94
N ILE A 176 0.04 -15.30 -26.39
CA ILE A 176 -0.72 -14.23 -25.74
C ILE A 176 -1.17 -14.73 -24.36
N TYR A 177 -0.93 -13.93 -23.33
CA TYR A 177 -1.39 -14.16 -21.96
C TYR A 177 -2.79 -13.55 -21.83
N GLY A 178 -3.82 -14.39 -21.92
CA GLY A 178 -5.23 -14.01 -21.83
C GLY A 178 -5.95 -14.77 -20.72
N MET A 179 -7.25 -14.97 -20.90
CA MET A 179 -8.13 -15.61 -19.90
C MET A 179 -7.64 -17.02 -19.52
N ASP A 180 -7.37 -17.88 -20.49
CA ASP A 180 -7.02 -19.28 -20.23
C ASP A 180 -5.73 -19.40 -19.40
N GLN A 181 -4.69 -18.62 -19.73
CA GLN A 181 -3.42 -18.62 -19.01
C GLN A 181 -3.60 -18.06 -17.59
N SER A 182 -4.38 -16.99 -17.45
CA SER A 182 -4.69 -16.37 -16.16
C SER A 182 -5.44 -17.35 -15.25
N MET A 183 -6.46 -18.03 -15.79
CA MET A 183 -7.27 -18.99 -15.03
C MET A 183 -6.49 -20.25 -14.67
N ALA A 184 -5.66 -20.77 -15.58
CA ALA A 184 -4.79 -21.92 -15.28
C ALA A 184 -3.76 -21.59 -14.20
N GLN A 185 -3.21 -20.37 -14.21
CA GLN A 185 -2.29 -19.91 -13.18
C GLN A 185 -3.00 -19.77 -11.83
N ILE A 186 -4.17 -19.14 -11.78
CA ILE A 186 -4.96 -19.01 -10.55
C ILE A 186 -5.35 -20.38 -10.00
N GLU A 187 -5.81 -21.31 -10.84
CA GLU A 187 -6.13 -22.68 -10.45
C GLU A 187 -4.90 -23.38 -9.85
N HIS A 188 -3.75 -23.28 -10.49
CA HIS A 188 -2.50 -23.85 -9.98
C HIS A 188 -2.13 -23.27 -8.61
N GLU A 189 -2.21 -21.95 -8.43
CA GLU A 189 -1.86 -21.26 -7.19
C GLU A 189 -2.80 -21.65 -6.05
N ILE A 190 -4.12 -21.63 -6.29
CA ILE A 190 -5.15 -22.04 -5.33
C ILE A 190 -4.95 -23.49 -4.89
N LEU A 191 -4.75 -24.41 -5.84
CA LEU A 191 -4.58 -25.83 -5.52
C LEU A 191 -3.26 -26.08 -4.77
N THR A 192 -2.21 -25.32 -5.08
CA THR A 192 -0.92 -25.40 -4.37
C THR A 192 -1.06 -24.99 -2.91
N VAL A 193 -1.74 -23.88 -2.63
CA VAL A 193 -2.00 -23.47 -1.23
C VAL A 193 -2.89 -24.47 -0.52
N THR A 194 -3.90 -25.01 -1.22
CA THR A 194 -4.79 -26.04 -0.66
C THR A 194 -3.99 -27.27 -0.22
N LYS A 195 -3.13 -27.79 -1.09
CA LYS A 195 -2.23 -28.91 -0.78
C LYS A 195 -1.25 -28.58 0.34
N TRP A 196 -0.74 -27.35 0.41
CA TRP A 196 0.13 -26.95 1.50
C TRP A 196 -0.61 -26.96 2.85
N LEU A 197 -1.85 -26.43 2.90
CA LEU A 197 -2.69 -26.43 4.10
C LEU A 197 -3.08 -27.83 4.59
N THR A 198 -3.18 -28.84 3.71
CA THR A 198 -3.46 -30.22 4.15
C THR A 198 -2.34 -30.86 4.98
N HIS A 199 -1.15 -30.27 4.99
CA HIS A 199 -0.05 -30.72 5.86
C HIS A 199 -0.14 -30.17 7.28
N PHE A 200 -1.15 -29.36 7.58
CA PHE A 200 -1.44 -28.87 8.93
C PHE A 200 -2.61 -29.63 9.55
N ASP A 201 -2.30 -30.62 10.37
CA ASP A 201 -3.30 -31.56 10.93
C ASP A 201 -4.44 -30.83 11.66
N VAL A 202 -4.12 -29.80 12.44
CA VAL A 202 -5.10 -29.02 13.23
C VAL A 202 -6.11 -28.30 12.32
N PHE A 203 -5.73 -27.97 11.08
CA PHE A 203 -6.65 -27.42 10.08
C PHE A 203 -7.58 -28.49 9.50
N LEU A 204 -7.09 -29.71 9.30
CA LEU A 204 -7.90 -30.83 8.82
C LEU A 204 -8.98 -31.27 9.82
N GLU A 205 -8.77 -31.04 11.11
CA GLU A 205 -9.76 -31.32 12.17
C GLU A 205 -10.99 -30.37 12.14
N LEU A 206 -10.92 -29.26 11.41
CA LEU A 206 -12.01 -28.28 11.35
C LEU A 206 -13.20 -28.77 10.53
N ALA A 207 -14.38 -28.21 10.79
CA ALA A 207 -15.54 -28.40 9.95
C ALA A 207 -15.27 -27.93 8.49
N PRO A 208 -15.76 -28.63 7.45
CA PRO A 208 -15.48 -28.29 6.06
C PRO A 208 -15.83 -26.84 5.66
N LYS A 209 -16.89 -26.28 6.27
CA LYS A 209 -17.29 -24.89 6.06
C LYS A 209 -16.21 -23.91 6.52
N LEU A 210 -15.58 -24.17 7.67
CA LEU A 210 -14.52 -23.33 8.22
C LEU A 210 -13.23 -23.46 7.40
N GLN A 211 -12.91 -24.67 6.93
CA GLN A 211 -11.76 -24.91 6.05
C GLN A 211 -11.82 -24.06 4.78
N ILE A 212 -12.98 -24.04 4.12
CA ILE A 212 -13.21 -23.22 2.92
C ILE A 212 -13.02 -21.73 3.23
N GLN A 213 -13.64 -21.22 4.30
CA GLN A 213 -13.53 -19.80 4.65
C GLN A 213 -12.10 -19.36 4.92
N ILE A 214 -11.34 -20.18 5.66
CA ILE A 214 -9.92 -19.93 5.93
C ILE A 214 -9.12 -19.96 4.62
N PHE A 215 -9.27 -21.02 3.82
CA PHE A 215 -8.57 -21.17 2.53
C PHE A 215 -8.83 -19.98 1.58
N GLN A 216 -10.08 -19.56 1.43
CA GLN A 216 -10.49 -18.46 0.54
C GLN A 216 -9.82 -17.12 0.89
N ALA A 217 -9.45 -16.92 2.16
CA ALA A 217 -8.77 -15.71 2.61
C ALA A 217 -7.24 -15.86 2.70
N CYS A 218 -6.71 -17.09 2.77
CA CYS A 218 -5.27 -17.34 2.87
C CYS A 218 -4.55 -17.24 1.52
N TRP A 219 -5.13 -17.79 0.45
CA TRP A 219 -4.37 -18.15 -0.76
C TRP A 219 -3.63 -16.97 -1.42
N ASN A 220 -4.27 -15.80 -1.52
CA ASN A 220 -3.65 -14.65 -2.17
C ASN A 220 -2.44 -14.10 -1.38
N LEU A 221 -2.58 -13.99 -0.05
CA LEU A 221 -1.49 -13.50 0.79
C LEU A 221 -0.33 -14.49 0.85
N TRP A 222 -0.66 -15.78 0.90
CA TRP A 222 0.32 -16.85 0.80
C TRP A 222 1.12 -16.72 -0.50
N TRP A 223 0.43 -16.56 -1.63
CA TRP A 223 1.06 -16.39 -2.94
C TRP A 223 1.95 -15.15 -3.02
N LYS A 224 1.50 -14.00 -2.51
CA LYS A 224 2.30 -12.75 -2.51
C LYS A 224 3.64 -12.94 -1.79
N LEU A 225 3.62 -13.57 -0.61
CA LEU A 225 4.85 -13.82 0.15
C LEU A 225 5.73 -14.92 -0.48
N GLU A 226 5.13 -15.98 -1.00
CA GLU A 226 5.88 -17.03 -1.73
C GLU A 226 6.56 -16.47 -2.99
N ARG A 227 5.85 -15.63 -3.76
CA ARG A 227 6.38 -14.99 -4.96
C ARG A 227 7.51 -14.03 -4.62
N LEU A 228 7.40 -13.30 -3.51
CA LEU A 228 8.46 -12.44 -3.00
C LEU A 228 9.71 -13.26 -2.64
N ALA A 229 9.53 -14.36 -1.91
CA ALA A 229 10.63 -15.24 -1.49
C ALA A 229 11.32 -15.90 -2.70
N THR A 230 10.56 -16.42 -3.66
CA THR A 230 11.10 -17.02 -4.88
C THR A 230 11.85 -15.99 -5.74
N THR A 231 11.31 -14.77 -5.87
CA THR A 231 11.99 -13.67 -6.56
C THR A 231 13.31 -13.31 -5.88
N ALA A 232 13.33 -13.24 -4.54
CA ALA A 232 14.57 -13.01 -3.80
C ALA A 232 15.59 -14.15 -4.01
N MET A 233 15.15 -15.41 -4.01
CA MET A 233 16.01 -16.57 -4.31
C MET A 233 16.62 -16.51 -5.71
N GLU A 234 15.84 -16.15 -6.73
CA GLU A 234 16.28 -15.94 -8.12
C GLU A 234 17.38 -14.86 -8.20
N ILE A 235 17.15 -13.71 -7.57
CA ILE A 235 18.12 -12.60 -7.51
C ILE A 235 19.43 -13.06 -6.85
N ARG A 236 19.36 -13.86 -5.78
CA ARG A 236 20.56 -14.41 -5.12
C ARG A 236 21.28 -15.48 -5.92
N ARG A 237 20.68 -16.07 -6.95
CA ARG A 237 21.40 -17.00 -7.84
C ARG A 237 22.07 -16.26 -9.00
N ASN A 238 21.51 -15.12 -9.41
CA ASN A 238 22.00 -14.36 -10.55
C ASN A 238 23.03 -13.27 -10.15
N GLU A 239 24.29 -13.48 -10.50
CA GLU A 239 25.41 -12.56 -10.21
C GLU A 239 25.23 -11.14 -10.75
N ILE A 240 24.44 -10.95 -11.80
CA ILE A 240 24.14 -9.62 -12.37
C ILE A 240 23.09 -8.93 -11.51
N MET A 241 22.00 -9.63 -11.15
CA MET A 241 20.91 -9.06 -10.36
C MET A 241 21.35 -8.70 -8.94
N LYS A 242 22.29 -9.45 -8.34
CA LYS A 242 22.89 -9.10 -7.04
C LYS A 242 23.51 -7.71 -6.97
N LYS A 243 24.05 -7.22 -8.09
CA LYS A 243 24.76 -5.93 -8.15
C LYS A 243 23.83 -4.76 -8.45
N MET A 244 22.55 -5.02 -8.70
CA MET A 244 21.57 -3.99 -9.01
C MET A 244 21.30 -3.11 -7.80
N LYS A 245 21.11 -1.81 -8.04
CA LYS A 245 20.77 -0.84 -6.99
C LYS A 245 19.26 -0.82 -6.78
N ARG A 246 18.82 -0.27 -5.66
CA ARG A 246 17.40 0.03 -5.38
C ARG A 246 16.73 0.74 -6.58
N ASN A 247 15.49 0.35 -6.88
CA ASN A 247 14.69 0.81 -8.03
C ASN A 247 15.26 0.43 -9.40
N SER A 248 16.17 -0.55 -9.48
CA SER A 248 16.57 -1.11 -10.76
C SER A 248 15.43 -1.96 -11.34
N LEU A 249 15.21 -1.86 -12.64
CA LEU A 249 14.24 -2.71 -13.34
C LEU A 249 14.77 -4.14 -13.40
N LEU A 250 14.05 -5.08 -12.78
CA LEU A 250 14.34 -6.51 -12.82
C LEU A 250 13.77 -7.13 -14.09
N TYR A 251 12.50 -6.86 -14.36
CA TYR A 251 11.78 -7.46 -15.48
C TYR A 251 10.71 -6.52 -16.01
N LYS A 252 10.48 -6.56 -17.32
CA LYS A 252 9.40 -5.82 -18.00
C LYS A 252 8.66 -6.74 -18.95
N PHE A 253 7.35 -6.80 -18.78
CA PHE A 253 6.46 -7.56 -19.63
C PHE A 253 6.30 -6.90 -21.00
N ASP A 254 6.24 -7.72 -22.03
CA ASP A 254 5.79 -7.29 -23.35
C ASP A 254 4.28 -7.02 -23.30
N LYS A 255 3.92 -5.74 -23.21
CA LYS A 255 2.53 -5.29 -23.11
C LYS A 255 1.66 -5.76 -24.28
N THR A 256 2.25 -5.97 -25.46
CA THR A 256 1.53 -6.39 -26.66
C THR A 256 1.00 -7.83 -26.57
N ARG A 257 1.49 -8.59 -25.58
CA ARG A 257 1.13 -9.99 -25.37
C ARG A 257 0.17 -10.21 -24.22
N ILE A 258 -0.28 -9.14 -23.56
CA ILE A 258 -1.24 -9.24 -22.46
C ILE A 258 -2.62 -8.87 -23.01
N ASP A 259 -3.52 -9.85 -23.01
CA ASP A 259 -4.92 -9.63 -23.37
C ASP A 259 -5.77 -9.50 -22.10
N VAL A 260 -6.30 -8.29 -21.90
CA VAL A 260 -7.22 -7.94 -20.80
C VAL A 260 -8.66 -7.74 -21.29
N SER A 261 -8.94 -7.94 -22.58
CA SER A 261 -10.24 -7.66 -23.20
C SER A 261 -11.37 -8.53 -22.62
N TRP A 262 -11.03 -9.72 -22.13
CA TRP A 262 -11.95 -10.61 -21.43
C TRP A 262 -12.34 -10.10 -20.04
N LEU A 263 -11.48 -9.28 -19.41
CA LEU A 263 -11.64 -8.78 -18.04
C LEU A 263 -12.26 -7.39 -18.00
N THR A 264 -11.90 -6.53 -18.96
CA THR A 264 -12.27 -5.11 -18.96
C THR A 264 -12.36 -4.54 -20.37
N ARG A 265 -13.07 -3.42 -20.50
CA ARG A 265 -13.16 -2.65 -21.74
C ARG A 265 -12.02 -1.63 -21.88
N TYR A 266 -11.25 -1.44 -20.82
CA TYR A 266 -10.14 -0.50 -20.78
C TYR A 266 -8.85 -1.12 -21.29
N THR A 267 -8.01 -0.28 -21.89
CA THR A 267 -6.66 -0.66 -22.31
C THR A 267 -5.77 -0.95 -21.11
N LEU A 268 -4.69 -1.70 -21.31
CA LEU A 268 -3.72 -2.00 -20.26
C LEU A 268 -3.07 -0.72 -19.69
N GLU A 269 -2.85 0.31 -20.50
CA GLU A 269 -2.37 1.62 -20.02
C GLU A 269 -3.37 2.33 -19.09
N GLU A 270 -4.65 2.32 -19.43
CA GLU A 270 -5.69 2.95 -18.62
C GLU A 270 -5.88 2.22 -17.30
N LEU A 271 -5.88 0.88 -17.31
CA LEU A 271 -5.99 0.09 -16.10
C LEU A 271 -4.84 0.34 -15.12
N LYS A 272 -3.60 0.53 -15.60
CA LYS A 272 -2.44 0.83 -14.75
C LYS A 272 -2.56 2.10 -13.95
N PHE A 273 -3.37 3.05 -14.41
CA PHE A 273 -3.60 4.28 -13.66
C PHE A 273 -4.44 4.01 -12.40
N PHE A 274 -5.24 2.95 -12.41
CA PHE A 274 -6.21 2.63 -11.36
C PHE A 274 -5.82 1.41 -10.52
N LEU A 275 -5.29 0.38 -11.17
CA LEU A 275 -4.87 -0.90 -10.59
C LEU A 275 -3.34 -1.00 -10.63
N ASP A 276 -2.75 -1.53 -9.57
CA ASP A 276 -1.32 -1.88 -9.56
C ASP A 276 -1.12 -3.16 -10.39
N LEU A 277 -1.12 -3.01 -11.72
CA LEU A 277 -0.83 -4.10 -12.65
C LEU A 277 0.68 -4.24 -12.82
N PRO A 278 1.28 -5.38 -12.40
CA PRO A 278 2.72 -5.52 -12.33
C PRO A 278 3.28 -5.87 -13.72
N THR A 279 3.31 -4.90 -14.63
CA THR A 279 3.98 -5.10 -15.93
C THR A 279 5.47 -4.78 -15.90
N GLU A 280 5.91 -4.08 -14.87
CA GLU A 280 7.30 -3.70 -14.65
C GLU A 280 7.63 -4.04 -13.20
N PHE A 281 8.59 -4.92 -13.01
CA PHE A 281 9.06 -5.36 -11.70
C PHE A 281 10.37 -4.65 -11.39
N TYR A 282 10.36 -3.86 -10.33
CA TYR A 282 11.52 -3.14 -9.84
C TYR A 282 12.05 -3.80 -8.58
N LEU A 283 13.35 -3.64 -8.32
CA LEU A 283 13.94 -3.99 -7.03
C LEU A 283 13.46 -3.00 -5.97
N ASP A 284 12.35 -3.32 -5.35
CA ASP A 284 11.65 -2.52 -4.35
C ASP A 284 12.15 -2.80 -2.92
N ASP A 285 11.65 -2.03 -1.97
CA ASP A 285 12.06 -2.14 -0.57
C ASP A 285 11.69 -3.49 0.05
N LEU A 286 10.54 -4.03 -0.34
CA LEU A 286 10.05 -5.31 0.15
C LEU A 286 10.94 -6.46 -0.32
N THR A 287 11.36 -6.46 -1.59
CA THR A 287 12.31 -7.44 -2.13
C THR A 287 13.67 -7.33 -1.46
N ILE A 288 14.16 -6.10 -1.22
CA ILE A 288 15.43 -5.88 -0.51
C ILE A 288 15.37 -6.42 0.93
N GLU A 289 14.29 -6.16 1.67
CA GLU A 289 14.14 -6.66 3.05
C GLU A 289 14.06 -8.20 3.07
N MET A 290 13.42 -8.83 2.08
CA MET A 290 13.43 -10.30 1.92
C MET A 290 14.83 -10.83 1.58
N LEU A 291 15.58 -10.13 0.71
CA LEU A 291 16.97 -10.44 0.37
C LEU A 291 17.89 -10.35 1.58
N ASP A 292 17.69 -9.37 2.44
CA ASP A 292 18.49 -9.18 3.66
C ASP A 292 18.10 -10.17 4.77
N LEU A 293 16.84 -10.60 4.82
CA LEU A 293 16.37 -11.56 5.82
C LEU A 293 16.95 -12.95 5.57
N ASP A 294 16.89 -13.42 4.32
CA ASP A 294 17.27 -14.78 3.93
C ASP A 294 16.67 -15.86 4.84
N PRO A 295 15.33 -16.01 4.82
CA PRO A 295 14.68 -16.94 5.73
C PRO A 295 14.98 -18.41 5.34
N SER A 296 15.13 -19.26 6.36
CA SER A 296 15.08 -20.72 6.15
C SER A 296 13.66 -21.16 5.76
N ASP A 297 13.51 -22.37 5.23
CA ASP A 297 12.19 -22.91 4.86
C ASP A 297 11.23 -22.94 6.08
N ILE A 298 11.76 -23.17 7.29
CA ILE A 298 11.01 -23.15 8.55
C ILE A 298 10.55 -21.74 8.88
N GLU A 299 11.45 -20.76 8.79
CA GLU A 299 11.13 -19.35 9.03
C GLU A 299 10.12 -18.82 7.99
N LEU A 300 10.28 -19.18 6.72
CA LEU A 300 9.36 -18.78 5.66
C LEU A 300 7.98 -19.43 5.83
N SER A 301 7.91 -20.72 6.20
CA SER A 301 6.64 -21.38 6.56
C SER A 301 5.96 -20.73 7.75
N PHE A 302 6.72 -20.29 8.75
CA PHE A 302 6.17 -19.53 9.87
C PHE A 302 5.65 -18.18 9.40
N MET A 303 6.40 -17.45 8.58
CA MET A 303 5.98 -16.17 8.01
C MET A 303 4.68 -16.30 7.20
N LEU A 304 4.59 -17.32 6.33
CA LEU A 304 3.39 -17.63 5.54
C LEU A 304 2.19 -17.89 6.43
N SER A 305 2.36 -18.76 7.43
CA SER A 305 1.31 -19.13 8.36
C SER A 305 0.84 -17.92 9.19
N GLN A 306 1.78 -17.17 9.75
CA GLN A 306 1.51 -15.98 10.55
C GLN A 306 0.81 -14.89 9.73
N LEU A 307 1.25 -14.66 8.49
CA LEU A 307 0.64 -13.71 7.56
C LEU A 307 -0.81 -14.09 7.27
N CYS A 308 -1.05 -15.35 6.92
CA CYS A 308 -2.34 -15.87 6.52
C CYS A 308 -3.33 -15.92 7.70
N PHE A 309 -2.97 -16.55 8.81
CA PHE A 309 -3.90 -16.76 9.93
C PHE A 309 -4.21 -15.47 10.69
N HIS A 310 -3.24 -14.57 10.85
CA HIS A 310 -3.54 -13.24 11.40
C HIS A 310 -4.54 -12.49 10.53
N TYR A 311 -4.39 -12.57 9.21
CA TYR A 311 -5.30 -11.93 8.28
C TYR A 311 -6.71 -12.54 8.32
N VAL A 312 -6.80 -13.87 8.29
CA VAL A 312 -8.06 -14.64 8.41
C VAL A 312 -8.81 -14.28 9.67
N GLY A 313 -8.12 -14.25 10.81
CA GLY A 313 -8.73 -13.89 12.10
C GLY A 313 -9.30 -12.48 12.08
N LYS A 314 -8.55 -11.51 11.51
CA LYS A 314 -9.04 -10.14 11.33
C LYS A 314 -10.22 -10.03 10.37
N ARG A 315 -10.26 -10.84 9.30
CA ARG A 315 -11.31 -10.79 8.28
C ARG A 315 -12.65 -11.32 8.79
N PHE A 316 -12.65 -12.48 9.44
CA PHE A 316 -13.90 -13.18 9.78
C PHE A 316 -14.36 -12.98 11.24
N GLN A 317 -13.45 -12.61 12.15
CA GLN A 317 -13.76 -12.42 13.58
C GLN A 317 -14.39 -13.67 14.23
N GLY A 318 -14.88 -13.56 15.47
CA GLY A 318 -15.68 -14.60 16.12
C GLY A 318 -14.95 -15.93 16.33
N GLU A 319 -15.58 -17.03 15.90
CA GLU A 319 -15.01 -18.39 16.03
C GLU A 319 -13.73 -18.56 15.20
N ILE A 320 -13.71 -18.04 13.97
CA ILE A 320 -12.54 -18.13 13.09
C ILE A 320 -11.35 -17.37 13.67
N LEU A 321 -11.58 -16.24 14.34
CA LEU A 321 -10.51 -15.53 15.04
C LEU A 321 -9.87 -16.41 16.13
N LYS A 322 -10.67 -17.07 16.96
CA LYS A 322 -10.15 -17.97 18.00
C LYS A 322 -9.36 -19.14 17.42
N ILE A 323 -9.84 -19.71 16.32
CA ILE A 323 -9.14 -20.78 15.59
C ILE A 323 -7.80 -20.26 15.05
N ALA A 324 -7.81 -19.10 14.39
CA ALA A 324 -6.61 -18.50 13.83
C ALA A 324 -5.58 -18.10 14.90
N GLU A 325 -6.02 -17.62 16.07
CA GLU A 325 -5.14 -17.36 17.22
C GLU A 325 -4.52 -18.64 17.75
N LYS A 326 -5.31 -19.72 17.89
CA LYS A 326 -4.79 -21.05 18.26
C LYS A 326 -3.75 -21.55 17.26
N PHE A 327 -3.99 -21.38 15.96
CA PHE A 327 -3.03 -21.78 14.93
C PHE A 327 -1.71 -21.01 15.03
N GLN A 328 -1.79 -19.69 15.23
CA GLN A 328 -0.61 -18.84 15.42
C GLN A 328 0.16 -19.22 16.67
N GLU A 329 -0.52 -19.52 17.78
CA GLU A 329 0.11 -19.94 19.04
C GLU A 329 0.91 -21.23 18.87
N ILE A 330 0.30 -22.26 18.23
CA ILE A 330 0.97 -23.54 17.96
C ILE A 330 2.25 -23.31 17.14
N LEU A 331 2.16 -22.56 16.05
CA LEU A 331 3.28 -22.34 15.14
C LEU A 331 4.34 -21.41 15.73
N ALA A 332 3.97 -20.48 16.61
CA ALA A 332 4.91 -19.64 17.34
C ALA A 332 5.70 -20.44 18.39
N ASN A 333 5.06 -21.41 19.05
CA ASN A 333 5.73 -22.34 19.96
C ASN A 333 6.70 -23.24 19.20
N ASP A 334 6.28 -23.81 18.07
CA ASP A 334 7.15 -24.62 17.20
C ASP A 334 8.36 -23.80 16.72
N LEU A 335 8.17 -22.53 16.33
CA LEU A 335 9.28 -21.65 15.95
C LEU A 335 10.22 -21.35 17.12
N HIS A 336 9.67 -21.14 18.32
CA HIS A 336 10.48 -20.92 19.52
C HIS A 336 11.37 -22.13 19.80
N ASP A 337 10.81 -23.33 19.73
CA ASP A 337 11.54 -24.58 19.93
C ASP A 337 12.62 -24.79 18.86
N TYR A 338 12.33 -24.48 17.59
CA TYR A 338 13.33 -24.49 16.52
C TYR A 338 14.53 -23.59 16.84
N TYR A 339 14.31 -22.34 17.27
CA TYR A 339 15.41 -21.44 17.58
C TYR A 339 16.17 -21.82 18.85
N VAL A 340 15.45 -22.17 19.91
CA VAL A 340 16.07 -22.42 21.23
C VAL A 340 16.74 -23.79 21.28
N ASN A 341 16.04 -24.84 20.82
CA ASN A 341 16.48 -26.22 20.99
C ASN A 341 17.31 -26.71 19.80
N GLU A 342 16.91 -26.42 18.55
CA GLU A 342 17.64 -26.91 17.38
C GLU A 342 18.79 -25.98 16.96
N MET A 343 18.53 -24.67 16.85
CA MET A 343 19.56 -23.70 16.47
C MET A 343 20.44 -23.24 17.63
N SER A 344 20.08 -23.59 18.88
CA SER A 344 20.77 -23.12 20.10
C SER A 344 20.92 -21.59 20.16
N ASN A 345 19.94 -20.85 19.65
CA ASN A 345 19.94 -19.39 19.55
C ASN A 345 18.67 -18.77 20.16
N PRO A 346 18.68 -18.48 21.48
CA PRO A 346 17.53 -17.88 22.14
C PRO A 346 17.32 -16.39 21.79
N TYR A 347 18.30 -15.73 21.15
CA TYR A 347 18.26 -14.29 20.86
C TYR A 347 17.70 -13.96 19.47
N TYR A 348 16.72 -14.74 19.01
CA TYR A 348 16.13 -14.61 17.68
C TYR A 348 15.09 -13.48 17.54
N MET A 349 14.75 -12.76 18.63
CA MET A 349 13.74 -11.69 18.65
C MET A 349 13.96 -10.62 17.56
N LYS A 350 15.20 -10.21 17.31
CA LYS A 350 15.52 -9.24 16.24
C LYS A 350 15.20 -9.80 14.85
N ARG A 351 15.45 -11.09 14.64
CA ARG A 351 15.15 -11.79 13.38
C ARG A 351 13.64 -11.94 13.21
N LEU A 352 12.92 -12.32 14.27
CA LEU A 352 11.46 -12.35 14.29
C LEU A 352 10.84 -10.97 13.97
N ALA A 353 11.39 -9.88 14.53
CA ALA A 353 10.91 -8.54 14.23
C ALA A 353 11.07 -8.19 12.73
N LYS A 354 12.16 -8.63 12.08
CA LYS A 354 12.34 -8.48 10.63
C LYS A 354 11.31 -9.30 9.83
N MET A 355 11.09 -10.56 10.21
CA MET A 355 10.05 -11.40 9.61
C MET A 355 8.67 -10.73 9.68
N MET A 356 8.29 -10.23 10.87
CA MET A 356 7.01 -9.55 11.06
C MET A 356 6.91 -8.24 10.30
N ARG A 357 8.02 -7.51 10.11
CA ARG A 357 8.04 -6.28 9.31
C ARG A 357 7.65 -6.54 7.86
N ILE A 358 8.19 -7.60 7.24
CA ILE A 358 7.84 -8.03 5.88
C ILE A 358 6.36 -8.39 5.81
N ASN A 359 5.87 -9.24 6.72
CA ASN A 359 4.45 -9.62 6.78
C ASN A 359 3.53 -8.39 6.89
N ASN A 360 3.87 -7.44 7.77
CA ASN A 360 3.08 -6.22 7.94
C ASN A 360 3.07 -5.35 6.68
N MET A 361 4.19 -5.28 5.94
CA MET A 361 4.25 -4.55 4.67
C MET A 361 3.31 -5.18 3.62
N ILE A 362 3.32 -6.50 3.48
CA ILE A 362 2.42 -7.22 2.57
C ILE A 362 0.95 -7.03 2.96
N GLN A 363 0.63 -7.11 4.26
CA GLN A 363 -0.74 -6.87 4.74
C GLN A 363 -1.22 -5.45 4.43
N LEU A 364 -0.37 -4.45 4.66
CA LEU A 364 -0.70 -3.05 4.36
C LEU A 364 -0.96 -2.83 2.86
N GLU A 365 -0.19 -3.49 2.00
CA GLU A 365 -0.40 -3.46 0.55
C GLU A 365 -1.74 -4.12 0.16
N ALA A 366 -2.04 -5.29 0.71
CA ALA A 366 -3.31 -5.97 0.49
C ALA A 366 -4.52 -5.11 0.91
N TYR A 367 -4.45 -4.43 2.07
CA TYR A 367 -5.52 -3.52 2.50
C TYR A 367 -5.69 -2.32 1.57
N LYS A 368 -4.61 -1.77 1.02
CA LYS A 368 -4.68 -0.68 0.04
C LYS A 368 -5.32 -1.17 -1.26
N ASN A 369 -4.87 -2.31 -1.78
CA ASN A 369 -5.38 -2.85 -3.04
C ASN A 369 -6.86 -3.22 -2.95
N ARG A 370 -7.31 -3.75 -1.82
CA ARG A 370 -8.74 -3.99 -1.58
C ARG A 370 -9.61 -2.76 -1.82
N SER A 371 -9.22 -1.60 -1.28
CA SER A 371 -9.99 -0.37 -1.49
C SER A 371 -10.07 0.05 -2.97
N ARG A 372 -8.99 -0.20 -3.74
CA ARG A 372 -8.97 0.03 -5.19
C ARG A 372 -9.84 -0.97 -5.92
N THR A 373 -9.77 -2.25 -5.58
CA THR A 373 -10.59 -3.31 -6.18
C THR A 373 -12.08 -3.07 -5.92
N GLU A 374 -12.46 -2.68 -4.69
CA GLU A 374 -13.85 -2.29 -4.36
C GLU A 374 -14.31 -1.11 -5.21
N LEU A 375 -13.47 -0.07 -5.40
CA LEU A 375 -13.79 1.04 -6.31
C LEU A 375 -13.86 0.59 -7.77
N ALA A 376 -13.01 -0.35 -8.21
CA ALA A 376 -13.05 -0.88 -9.58
C ALA A 376 -14.38 -1.57 -9.88
N TYR A 377 -14.94 -2.31 -8.91
CA TYR A 377 -16.28 -2.89 -9.05
C TYR A 377 -17.38 -1.82 -9.07
N VAL A 378 -17.30 -0.81 -8.21
CA VAL A 378 -18.30 0.29 -8.15
C VAL A 378 -18.34 1.09 -9.45
N PHE A 379 -17.20 1.29 -10.10
CA PHE A 379 -17.10 2.01 -11.37
C PHE A 379 -17.18 1.10 -12.60
N ASP A 380 -17.62 -0.16 -12.44
CA ASP A 380 -17.74 -1.14 -13.53
C ASP A 380 -16.47 -1.25 -14.40
N ILE A 381 -15.29 -1.14 -13.77
CA ILE A 381 -14.01 -1.31 -14.46
C ILE A 381 -13.86 -2.75 -14.96
N PHE A 382 -14.35 -3.72 -14.20
CA PHE A 382 -14.38 -5.13 -14.59
C PHE A 382 -15.69 -5.46 -15.30
N ASN A 383 -15.58 -6.08 -16.48
CA ASN A 383 -16.73 -6.55 -17.29
C ASN A 383 -17.05 -8.03 -17.05
N VAL A 384 -16.74 -8.53 -15.85
CA VAL A 384 -16.82 -9.94 -15.47
C VAL A 384 -17.49 -10.09 -14.12
N GLU A 385 -18.37 -11.08 -14.00
CA GLU A 385 -18.92 -11.55 -12.73
C GLU A 385 -18.27 -12.87 -12.34
N ILE A 386 -17.97 -13.05 -11.06
CA ILE A 386 -17.30 -14.25 -10.54
C ILE A 386 -18.27 -14.96 -9.61
N SER A 387 -18.48 -16.27 -9.78
CA SER A 387 -19.46 -17.02 -8.96
C SER A 387 -19.13 -17.03 -7.46
N HIS A 388 -17.85 -16.97 -7.11
CA HIS A 388 -17.36 -16.94 -5.73
C HIS A 388 -16.44 -15.72 -5.50
N PRO A 389 -17.00 -14.51 -5.39
CA PRO A 389 -16.21 -13.27 -5.30
C PRO A 389 -15.41 -13.17 -3.99
N GLU A 390 -15.81 -13.92 -2.96
CA GLU A 390 -15.11 -14.03 -1.67
C GLU A 390 -13.62 -14.39 -1.83
N ILE A 391 -13.28 -15.21 -2.85
CA ILE A 391 -11.93 -15.70 -3.16
C ILE A 391 -11.03 -14.56 -3.63
N PHE A 392 -11.57 -13.63 -4.42
CA PHE A 392 -10.80 -12.53 -5.02
C PHE A 392 -10.98 -11.20 -4.32
N ARG A 393 -11.73 -11.17 -3.21
CA ARG A 393 -12.01 -9.94 -2.46
C ARG A 393 -10.75 -9.13 -2.12
N ASP A 394 -9.64 -9.83 -1.89
CA ASP A 394 -8.37 -9.22 -1.50
C ASP A 394 -7.27 -9.45 -2.55
N TYR A 395 -7.63 -9.91 -3.76
CA TYR A 395 -6.69 -10.22 -4.85
C TYR A 395 -5.93 -8.97 -5.29
#